data_AF-A0A5K4FAD2-F1
#
_entry.id   AF-A0A5K4FAD2-F1
#
_cell.length_a   1.000
_cell.length_b   1.000
_cell.length_c   1.000
_cell.angle_alpha   90.00
_cell.angle_beta   90.00
_cell.angle_gamma   90.00
#
_symmetry.space_group_name_H-M   'P 1'
#
loop_
_entity.id
_entity.type
_entity.pdbx_description
1 polymer ?
#
loop_
_entity_poly.entity_id
_entity_poly.type
_entity_poly.pdbx_seq_one_letter_code
_entity_poly.pdbx_strand_id
1 'polypeptide(L)'
;MFLSIILCIGVFFLPIHSFLSIIDFEHEAKPIEVLLKENKDLLFMLEKNVRRRNAKLKKQKDLINEKFKNENKTIDQFIDCASKLNAGQSGLELIREYNINKSETWTSCIHEQQQIFQKMKDTYLAHICDGYITNINLDIDTLYNDIVHKEIRIRYYNFHLFKHQLLTDIIKEMKESR
;
A
#
# COMPACT_ATOMS: atom_id res chain seq x y z
N MET A 1 2.91 -20.93 18.80
CA MET A 1 3.79 -21.44 17.71
C MET A 1 3.17 -21.29 16.31
N PHE A 2 1.85 -21.42 16.14
CA PHE A 2 1.16 -21.06 14.87
C PHE A 2 1.04 -19.54 14.63
N LEU A 3 0.98 -18.73 15.69
CA LEU A 3 1.02 -17.26 15.57
C LEU A 3 2.32 -16.72 14.97
N SER A 4 3.44 -17.39 15.19
CA SER A 4 4.76 -16.97 14.72
C SER A 4 4.90 -17.04 13.20
N ILE A 5 4.16 -17.94 12.54
CA ILE A 5 4.21 -18.16 11.09
C ILE A 5 3.25 -17.21 10.36
N ILE A 6 2.13 -16.84 10.99
CA ILE A 6 1.20 -15.81 10.48
C ILE A 6 1.83 -14.41 10.55
N LEU A 7 2.70 -14.16 11.52
CA LEU A 7 3.39 -12.87 11.70
C LEU A 7 4.46 -12.58 10.62
N CYS A 8 5.11 -13.60 10.05
CA CYS A 8 5.96 -13.43 8.86
C CYS A 8 5.15 -13.22 7.58
N ILE A 9 3.95 -13.80 7.48
CA ILE A 9 3.07 -13.71 6.30
C ILE A 9 2.30 -12.37 6.29
N GLY A 10 2.07 -11.74 7.45
CA GLY A 10 1.43 -10.43 7.58
C GLY A 10 2.27 -9.24 7.09
N VAL A 11 3.60 -9.37 7.03
CA VAL A 11 4.51 -8.36 6.44
C VAL A 11 4.37 -8.29 4.91
N PHE A 12 3.78 -9.32 4.29
CA PHE A 12 3.64 -9.48 2.83
C PHE A 12 2.29 -9.04 2.25
N PHE A 13 1.26 -8.79 3.06
CA PHE A 13 -0.02 -8.28 2.55
C PHE A 13 -0.01 -6.75 2.42
N LEU A 14 0.70 -6.23 1.40
CA LEU A 14 0.38 -5.00 0.65
C LEU A 14 0.03 -3.73 1.43
N PRO A 15 0.79 -2.65 1.16
CA PRO A 15 1.36 -1.75 2.16
C PRO A 15 0.39 -1.48 3.33
N ILE A 16 0.70 -2.01 4.50
CA ILE A 16 -0.04 -1.69 5.72
C ILE A 16 0.95 -0.96 6.63
N HIS A 17 0.50 0.19 7.12
CA HIS A 17 1.10 1.03 8.16
C HIS A 17 2.08 2.11 7.69
N SER A 18 1.60 3.37 7.65
CA SER A 18 2.38 4.54 8.08
C SER A 18 1.43 5.68 8.51
N PHE A 19 1.85 6.43 9.54
CA PHE A 19 1.13 7.45 10.33
C PHE A 19 0.13 6.98 11.40
N LEU A 20 0.64 6.44 12.51
CA LEU A 20 0.02 6.66 13.82
C LEU A 20 0.47 8.03 14.34
N SER A 21 -0.35 9.05 14.10
CA SER A 21 -0.39 10.21 14.99
C SER A 21 -0.71 9.69 16.39
N ILE A 22 0.08 10.11 17.38
CA ILE A 22 -0.17 9.92 18.81
C ILE A 22 -1.59 10.43 19.10
N ILE A 23 -2.55 9.52 19.18
CA ILE A 23 -3.90 9.81 19.68
C ILE A 23 -3.80 9.69 21.20
N ASP A 24 -4.14 10.79 21.86
CA ASP A 24 -4.31 10.91 23.31
C ASP A 24 -5.37 9.89 23.78
N PHE A 25 -4.91 8.74 24.26
CA PHE A 25 -5.76 7.60 24.66
C PHE A 25 -6.56 7.87 25.94
N GLU A 26 -6.25 8.93 26.68
CA GLU A 26 -6.88 9.23 27.97
C GLU A 26 -8.21 10.00 27.85
N HIS A 27 -8.53 10.53 26.66
CA HIS A 27 -9.59 11.55 26.53
C HIS A 27 -10.98 11.09 26.10
N GLU A 28 -11.25 9.81 25.86
CA GLU A 28 -12.59 9.18 25.81
C GLU A 28 -12.45 7.79 25.15
N ALA A 29 -12.30 6.73 25.95
CA ALA A 29 -12.29 5.38 25.41
C ALA A 29 -13.68 5.03 24.86
N LYS A 30 -13.86 5.13 23.54
CA LYS A 30 -15.08 4.69 22.87
C LYS A 30 -15.25 3.17 23.01
N PRO A 31 -16.48 2.66 23.18
CA PRO A 31 -16.74 1.22 23.10
C PRO A 31 -16.24 0.63 21.78
N ILE A 32 -15.71 -0.59 21.80
CA ILE A 32 -15.14 -1.25 20.60
C ILE A 32 -16.21 -1.38 19.50
N GLU A 33 -17.48 -1.55 19.85
CA GLU A 33 -18.60 -1.58 18.91
C GLU A 33 -18.78 -0.25 18.15
N VAL A 34 -18.55 0.89 18.83
CA VAL A 34 -18.57 2.22 18.20
C VAL A 34 -17.39 2.34 17.23
N LEU A 35 -16.19 1.91 17.65
CA LEU A 35 -15.01 1.90 16.78
C LEU A 35 -15.21 1.00 15.55
N LEU A 36 -15.86 -0.17 15.71
CA LEU A 36 -16.18 -1.08 14.61
C LEU A 36 -17.10 -0.42 13.58
N LYS A 37 -18.14 0.26 14.06
CA LYS A 37 -19.08 1.01 13.19
C LYS A 37 -18.36 2.10 12.42
N GLU A 38 -17.55 2.92 13.09
CA GLU A 38 -16.77 3.99 12.46
C GLU A 38 -15.79 3.45 11.41
N ASN A 39 -15.10 2.34 11.69
CA ASN A 39 -14.18 1.72 10.73
C ASN A 39 -14.93 1.15 9.52
N LYS A 40 -16.13 0.58 9.71
CA LYS A 40 -16.96 0.07 8.61
C LYS A 40 -17.38 1.19 7.66
N ASP A 41 -17.85 2.32 8.20
CA ASP A 41 -18.25 3.50 7.41
C ASP A 41 -17.06 4.07 6.62
N LEU A 42 -15.88 4.13 7.26
CA LEU A 42 -14.66 4.57 6.62
C LEU A 42 -14.19 3.62 5.52
N LEU A 43 -14.30 2.30 5.72
CA LEU A 43 -14.01 1.29 4.71
C LEU A 43 -14.88 1.47 3.46
N PHE A 44 -16.18 1.69 3.62
CA PHE A 44 -17.07 1.97 2.48
C PHE A 44 -16.68 3.24 1.72
N MET A 45 -16.28 4.29 2.44
CA MET A 45 -15.82 5.54 1.82
C MET A 45 -14.51 5.32 1.03
N LEU A 46 -13.55 4.61 1.62
CA LEU A 46 -12.27 4.29 1.00
C LEU A 46 -12.45 3.38 -0.22
N GLU A 47 -13.31 2.37 -0.15
CA GLU A 47 -13.66 1.51 -1.27
C GLU A 47 -14.19 2.31 -2.45
N LYS A 48 -15.17 3.20 -2.19
CA LYS A 48 -15.74 4.10 -3.22
C LYS A 48 -14.67 4.98 -3.86
N ASN A 49 -13.72 5.47 -3.08
CA ASN A 49 -12.60 6.27 -3.55
C ASN A 49 -11.62 5.46 -4.42
N VAL A 50 -11.30 4.23 -4.02
CA VAL A 50 -10.45 3.31 -4.80
C VAL A 50 -11.11 3.01 -6.15
N ARG A 51 -12.42 2.70 -6.16
CA ARG A 51 -13.19 2.46 -7.40
C ARG A 51 -13.15 3.68 -8.34
N ARG A 52 -13.40 4.89 -7.82
CA ARG A 52 -13.33 6.15 -8.59
C ARG A 52 -11.95 6.39 -9.19
N ARG A 53 -10.88 6.17 -8.41
CA ARG A 53 -9.50 6.32 -8.90
C ARG A 53 -9.15 5.28 -9.96
N ASN A 54 -9.63 4.05 -9.81
CA ASN A 54 -9.44 3.02 -10.82
C ASN A 54 -10.08 3.40 -12.17
N ALA A 55 -11.28 3.98 -12.15
CA ALA A 55 -11.93 4.48 -13.35
C ALA A 55 -11.15 5.66 -13.98
N LYS A 56 -10.65 6.59 -13.15
CA LYS A 56 -9.82 7.71 -13.63
C LYS A 56 -8.54 7.21 -14.31
N LEU A 57 -7.83 6.27 -13.67
CA LEU A 57 -6.61 5.68 -14.21
C LEU A 57 -6.86 4.96 -15.54
N LYS A 58 -7.95 4.20 -15.64
CA LYS A 58 -8.34 3.55 -16.89
C LYS A 58 -8.52 4.58 -18.00
N LYS A 59 -9.27 5.66 -17.75
CA LYS A 59 -9.48 6.74 -18.71
C LYS A 59 -8.15 7.39 -19.15
N GLN A 60 -7.24 7.66 -18.22
CA GLN A 60 -5.92 8.24 -18.55
C GLN A 60 -5.07 7.28 -19.38
N LYS A 61 -5.03 5.99 -19.01
CA LYS A 61 -4.37 4.95 -19.79
C LYS A 61 -4.90 4.93 -21.23
N ASP A 62 -6.23 4.95 -21.41
CA ASP A 62 -6.86 4.89 -22.72
C ASP A 62 -6.48 6.11 -23.59
N LEU A 63 -6.52 7.33 -23.03
CA LEU A 63 -6.12 8.57 -23.73
C LEU A 63 -4.65 8.55 -24.16
N ILE A 64 -3.77 8.06 -23.29
CA ILE A 64 -2.34 7.96 -23.57
C ILE A 64 -2.09 6.91 -24.65
N ASN A 65 -2.73 5.75 -24.58
CA ASN A 65 -2.62 4.71 -25.61
C ASN A 65 -3.07 5.21 -27.00
N GLU A 66 -4.13 6.02 -27.07
CA GLU A 66 -4.57 6.62 -28.34
C GLU A 66 -3.51 7.57 -28.91
N LYS A 67 -2.89 8.40 -28.07
CA LYS A 67 -1.83 9.34 -28.46
C LYS A 67 -0.55 8.64 -28.93
N PHE A 68 -0.22 7.50 -28.32
CA PHE A 68 1.03 6.77 -28.53
C PHE A 68 0.90 5.52 -29.40
N LYS A 69 -0.19 5.39 -30.15
CA LYS A 69 -0.53 4.20 -30.92
C LYS A 69 0.60 3.68 -31.85
N ASN A 70 1.52 4.55 -32.26
CA ASN A 70 2.61 4.24 -33.20
C ASN A 70 3.99 4.14 -32.55
N GLU A 71 4.11 4.11 -31.21
CA GLU A 71 5.40 3.99 -30.53
C GLU A 71 5.76 2.55 -30.18
N ASN A 72 7.06 2.23 -30.17
CA ASN A 72 7.60 0.93 -29.74
C ASN A 72 7.58 0.72 -28.21
N LYS A 73 6.84 1.55 -27.47
CA LYS A 73 6.74 1.56 -26.01
C LYS A 73 5.27 1.41 -25.61
N THR A 74 4.97 0.60 -24.61
CA THR A 74 3.58 0.38 -24.17
C THR A 74 3.32 0.99 -22.80
N ILE A 75 2.14 1.60 -22.64
CA ILE A 75 1.71 2.17 -21.35
C ILE A 75 1.54 1.08 -20.30
N ASP A 76 1.24 -0.16 -20.70
CA ASP A 76 1.20 -1.29 -19.78
C ASP A 76 2.57 -1.62 -19.17
N GLN A 77 3.66 -1.54 -19.95
CA GLN A 77 5.02 -1.66 -19.41
C GLN A 77 5.35 -0.52 -18.44
N PHE A 78 4.91 0.70 -18.75
CA PHE A 78 5.06 1.84 -17.85
C PHE A 78 4.31 1.65 -16.53
N ILE A 79 3.02 1.26 -16.59
CA ILE A 79 2.18 1.03 -15.39
C ILE A 79 2.77 -0.07 -14.50
N ASP A 80 3.19 -1.19 -15.11
CA ASP A 80 3.84 -2.29 -14.39
C ASP A 80 5.12 -1.82 -13.71
N CYS A 81 5.96 -1.08 -14.44
CA CYS A 81 7.21 -0.54 -13.90
C CYS A 81 6.96 0.42 -12.72
N ALA A 82 6.08 1.40 -12.90
CA ALA A 82 5.77 2.40 -11.88
C ALA A 82 5.25 1.74 -10.60
N SER A 83 4.34 0.77 -10.73
CA SER A 83 3.78 0.09 -9.57
C SER A 83 4.84 -0.73 -8.80
N LYS A 84 5.73 -1.42 -9.52
CA LYS A 84 6.80 -2.20 -8.87
C LYS A 84 7.91 -1.32 -8.28
N LEU A 85 8.25 -0.20 -8.92
CA LEU A 85 9.16 0.80 -8.37
C LEU A 85 8.61 1.34 -7.04
N ASN A 86 7.34 1.74 -7.03
CA ASN A 86 6.69 2.27 -5.83
C ASN A 86 6.56 1.22 -4.73
N ALA A 87 6.29 -0.04 -5.08
CA ALA A 87 6.28 -1.14 -4.13
C ALA A 87 7.66 -1.33 -3.47
N GLY A 88 8.75 -1.30 -4.25
CA GLY A 88 10.11 -1.35 -3.72
C GLY A 88 10.45 -0.16 -2.83
N GLN A 89 10.12 1.06 -3.26
CA GLN A 89 10.34 2.27 -2.46
C GLN A 89 9.55 2.24 -1.14
N SER A 90 8.26 1.91 -1.21
CA SER A 90 7.37 1.83 -0.04
C SER A 90 7.82 0.76 0.94
N GLY A 91 8.30 -0.40 0.46
CA GLY A 91 8.81 -1.47 1.32
C GLY A 91 10.07 -1.05 2.07
N LEU A 92 11.01 -0.35 1.41
CA LEU A 92 12.20 0.20 2.06
C LEU A 92 11.86 1.29 3.08
N GLU A 93 10.92 2.17 2.75
CA GLU A 93 10.43 3.20 3.66
C GLU A 93 9.82 2.58 4.92
N LEU A 94 9.01 1.53 4.76
CA LEU A 94 8.39 0.80 5.87
C LEU A 94 9.45 0.21 6.82
N ILE A 95 10.44 -0.50 6.28
CA ILE A 95 11.52 -1.09 7.09
C ILE A 95 12.27 0.00 7.88
N ARG A 96 12.51 1.16 7.26
CA ARG A 96 13.19 2.29 7.87
C ARG A 96 12.35 2.99 8.94
N GLU A 97 11.08 3.30 8.64
CA GLU A 97 10.17 4.05 9.51
C GLU A 97 9.93 3.31 10.84
N TYR A 98 9.76 2.00 10.76
CA TYR A 98 9.41 1.21 11.94
C TYR A 98 10.62 0.69 12.72
N ASN A 99 11.86 1.07 12.36
CA ASN A 99 13.10 0.53 12.94
C ASN A 99 13.06 -1.01 13.05
N ILE A 100 12.37 -1.67 12.11
CA ILE A 100 12.07 -3.10 12.19
C ILE A 100 13.38 -3.89 12.20
N ASN A 101 14.42 -3.36 11.54
CA ASN A 101 15.80 -3.86 11.53
C ASN A 101 16.46 -4.06 12.92
N LYS A 102 15.86 -3.57 14.01
CA LYS A 102 16.33 -3.79 15.38
C LYS A 102 15.70 -5.00 16.09
N SER A 103 14.74 -5.69 15.47
CA SER A 103 14.12 -6.87 16.08
C SER A 103 15.01 -8.09 15.97
N GLU A 104 15.63 -8.51 17.07
CA GLU A 104 16.48 -9.71 17.14
C GLU A 104 15.78 -10.98 16.64
N THR A 105 14.47 -11.09 16.88
CA THR A 105 13.65 -12.25 16.47
C THR A 105 13.47 -12.33 14.94
N TRP A 106 13.47 -11.19 14.25
CA TRP A 106 13.10 -11.12 12.84
C TRP A 106 14.25 -10.69 11.92
N THR A 107 15.45 -10.45 12.47
CA THR A 107 16.58 -9.84 11.74
C THR A 107 16.83 -10.47 10.36
N SER A 108 16.83 -11.81 10.25
CA SER A 108 17.04 -12.51 8.96
C SER A 108 15.92 -12.22 7.97
N CYS A 109 14.67 -12.37 8.40
CA CYS A 109 13.49 -12.12 7.57
C CYS A 109 13.47 -10.66 7.07
N ILE A 110 13.78 -9.71 7.94
CA ILE A 110 13.78 -8.28 7.61
C ILE A 110 14.89 -7.97 6.61
N HIS A 111 16.07 -8.56 6.82
CA HIS A 111 17.19 -8.39 5.91
C HIS A 111 16.88 -8.94 4.51
N GLU A 112 16.26 -10.12 4.42
CA GLU A 112 15.79 -10.69 3.17
C GLU A 112 14.75 -9.78 2.47
N GLN A 113 13.77 -9.26 3.22
CA GLN A 113 12.79 -8.31 2.67
C GLN A 113 13.46 -7.03 2.16
N GLN A 114 14.41 -6.49 2.91
CA GLN A 114 15.15 -5.30 2.53
C GLN A 114 15.90 -5.52 1.21
N GLN A 115 16.56 -6.67 1.04
CA GLN A 115 17.23 -7.03 -0.22
C GLN A 115 16.24 -7.15 -1.39
N ILE A 116 15.06 -7.74 -1.17
CA ILE A 116 14.01 -7.85 -2.20
C ILE A 116 13.54 -6.46 -2.64
N PHE A 117 13.18 -5.59 -1.69
CA PHE A 117 12.71 -4.25 -2.02
C PHE A 117 13.78 -3.38 -2.67
N GLN A 118 15.03 -3.51 -2.23
CA GLN A 118 16.17 -2.84 -2.86
C GLN A 118 16.35 -3.30 -4.30
N LYS A 119 16.33 -4.62 -4.55
CA LYS A 119 16.41 -5.19 -5.90
C LYS A 119 15.27 -4.70 -6.79
N MET A 120 14.04 -4.63 -6.28
CA MET A 120 12.91 -4.06 -7.01
C MET A 120 13.19 -2.60 -7.38
N LYS A 121 13.49 -1.74 -6.40
CA LYS A 121 13.78 -0.33 -6.64
C LYS A 121 14.86 -0.14 -7.71
N ASP A 122 16.00 -0.82 -7.57
CA ASP A 122 17.14 -0.64 -8.47
C ASP A 122 16.84 -1.15 -9.88
N THR A 123 16.18 -2.31 -10.01
CA THR A 123 15.82 -2.89 -11.32
C THR A 123 14.87 -1.98 -12.09
N TYR A 124 13.82 -1.46 -11.43
CA TYR A 124 12.82 -0.65 -12.11
C TYR A 124 13.30 0.78 -12.37
N LEU A 125 14.13 1.34 -11.48
CA LEU A 125 14.75 2.65 -11.69
C LEU A 125 15.75 2.62 -12.85
N ALA A 126 16.65 1.63 -12.90
CA ALA A 126 17.77 1.64 -13.85
C ALA A 126 17.42 1.17 -15.28
N HIS A 127 16.40 0.32 -15.47
CA HIS A 127 16.22 -0.37 -16.75
C HIS A 127 14.89 -0.13 -17.46
N ILE A 128 13.81 0.11 -16.72
CA ILE A 128 12.47 0.05 -17.31
C ILE A 128 11.75 1.39 -17.20
N CYS A 129 11.83 2.08 -16.06
CA CYS A 129 11.09 3.31 -15.85
C CYS A 129 11.83 4.54 -16.39
N ASP A 130 13.17 4.56 -16.39
CA ASP A 130 13.96 5.73 -16.78
C ASP A 130 13.62 6.22 -18.20
N GLY A 131 13.41 5.31 -19.15
CA GLY A 131 13.00 5.64 -20.51
C GLY A 131 11.57 6.20 -20.67
N TYR A 132 10.76 6.22 -19.62
CA TYR A 132 9.44 6.83 -19.58
C TYR A 132 9.40 8.09 -18.69
N ILE A 133 10.15 8.09 -17.58
CA ILE A 133 10.20 9.17 -16.58
C ILE A 133 11.08 10.34 -17.07
N THR A 134 12.04 10.10 -17.97
CA THR A 134 12.95 11.14 -18.49
C THR A 134 12.36 11.98 -19.64
N ASN A 135 11.18 11.65 -20.15
CA ASN A 135 10.52 12.45 -21.20
C ASN A 135 9.44 13.33 -20.60
N ILE A 136 9.49 14.63 -20.93
CA ILE A 136 8.54 15.71 -20.57
C ILE A 136 7.16 15.40 -21.19
N ASN A 137 6.52 14.32 -20.77
CA ASN A 137 5.20 13.96 -21.21
C ASN A 137 4.25 14.12 -20.03
N LEU A 138 3.60 15.29 -20.01
CA LEU A 138 2.63 15.66 -18.98
C LEU A 138 1.55 14.59 -18.78
N ASP A 139 1.18 13.81 -19.81
CA ASP A 139 0.18 12.76 -19.68
C ASP A 139 0.75 11.55 -18.92
N ILE A 140 2.00 11.15 -19.19
CA ILE A 140 2.70 10.08 -18.44
C ILE A 140 2.92 10.52 -16.98
N ASP A 141 3.33 11.76 -16.75
CA ASP A 141 3.46 12.32 -15.39
C ASP A 141 2.12 12.34 -14.65
N THR A 142 1.04 12.68 -15.35
CA THR A 142 -0.31 12.65 -14.79
C THR A 142 -0.73 11.22 -14.43
N LEU A 143 -0.43 10.24 -15.31
CA LEU A 143 -0.69 8.83 -15.04
C LEU A 143 0.14 8.33 -13.86
N TYR A 144 1.43 8.65 -13.81
CA TYR A 144 2.33 8.34 -12.69
C TYR A 144 1.75 8.83 -11.36
N ASN A 145 1.40 10.12 -11.32
CA ASN A 145 0.82 10.73 -10.14
C ASN A 145 -0.49 10.04 -9.74
N ASP A 146 -1.38 9.72 -10.69
CA ASP A 146 -2.61 9.00 -10.38
C ASP A 146 -2.36 7.58 -9.85
N ILE A 147 -1.31 6.89 -10.30
CA ILE A 147 -0.89 5.56 -9.80
C ILE A 147 -0.43 5.69 -8.34
N VAL A 148 0.49 6.62 -8.06
CA VAL A 148 0.99 6.89 -6.70
C VAL A 148 -0.18 7.20 -5.74
N HIS A 149 -1.12 8.05 -6.17
CA HIS A 149 -2.29 8.39 -5.36
C HIS A 149 -3.24 7.19 -5.16
N LYS A 150 -3.39 6.31 -6.16
CA LYS A 150 -4.17 5.07 -6.00
C LYS A 150 -3.51 4.16 -4.97
N GLU A 151 -2.19 3.99 -5.01
CA GLU A 151 -1.46 3.16 -4.05
C GLU A 151 -1.59 3.69 -2.62
N ILE A 152 -1.52 5.01 -2.42
CA ILE A 152 -1.78 5.64 -1.13
C ILE A 152 -3.20 5.32 -0.63
N ARG A 153 -4.22 5.39 -1.49
CA ARG A 153 -5.61 5.06 -1.09
C ARG A 153 -5.81 3.59 -0.77
N ILE A 154 -5.15 2.69 -1.51
CA ILE A 154 -5.17 1.26 -1.24
C ILE A 154 -4.49 0.98 0.11
N ARG A 155 -3.37 1.66 0.41
CA ARG A 155 -2.69 1.59 1.72
C ARG A 155 -3.65 1.94 2.87
N TYR A 156 -4.35 3.07 2.77
CA TYR A 156 -5.34 3.46 3.77
C TYR A 156 -6.49 2.46 3.88
N TYR A 157 -7.01 1.97 2.75
CA TYR A 157 -8.06 0.96 2.74
C TYR A 157 -7.62 -0.32 3.48
N ASN A 158 -6.43 -0.85 3.16
CA ASN A 158 -5.90 -2.06 3.79
C ASN A 158 -5.64 -1.85 5.29
N PHE A 159 -5.15 -0.68 5.71
CA PHE A 159 -4.98 -0.33 7.12
C PHE A 159 -6.30 -0.37 7.89
N HIS A 160 -7.35 0.26 7.36
CA HIS A 160 -8.66 0.25 8.00
C HIS A 160 -9.31 -1.13 7.96
N LEU A 161 -9.00 -1.94 6.95
CA LEU A 161 -9.50 -3.31 6.85
C LEU A 161 -8.89 -4.18 7.94
N PHE A 162 -7.56 -4.10 8.11
CA PHE A 162 -6.86 -4.76 9.19
C PHE A 162 -7.38 -4.32 10.56
N LYS A 163 -7.52 -3.00 10.79
CA LYS A 163 -8.07 -2.47 12.04
C LYS A 163 -9.49 -2.98 12.31
N HIS A 164 -10.35 -3.03 11.28
CA HIS A 164 -11.71 -3.54 11.41
C HIS A 164 -11.73 -5.03 11.77
N GLN A 165 -10.88 -5.84 11.13
CA GLN A 165 -10.75 -7.25 11.43
C GLN A 165 -10.27 -7.48 12.87
N LEU A 166 -9.21 -6.78 13.30
CA LEU A 166 -8.68 -6.88 14.66
C LEU A 166 -9.73 -6.56 15.73
N LEU A 167 -10.48 -5.46 15.56
CA LEU A 167 -11.53 -5.09 16.50
C LEU A 167 -12.68 -6.11 16.52
N THR A 168 -12.96 -6.75 15.38
CA THR A 168 -13.99 -7.79 15.27
C THR A 168 -13.57 -9.05 16.03
N ASP A 169 -12.30 -9.44 15.90
CA ASP A 169 -11.74 -10.59 16.59
C ASP A 169 -11.73 -10.37 18.11
N ILE A 170 -11.39 -9.18 18.59
CA ILE A 170 -11.46 -8.82 20.03
C ILE A 170 -12.90 -8.96 20.56
N ILE A 171 -13.90 -8.44 19.83
CA ILE A 171 -15.31 -8.57 20.24
C ILE A 171 -15.76 -10.03 20.28
N LYS A 172 -15.29 -10.85 19.35
CA LYS A 172 -15.62 -12.28 19.31
C LYS A 172 -15.07 -12.98 20.54
N GLU A 173 -13.80 -12.76 20.88
CA GLU A 173 -13.16 -13.34 22.07
C GLU A 173 -13.85 -12.88 23.38
N MET A 174 -14.22 -11.61 23.48
CA MET A 174 -14.97 -11.09 24.64
C MET A 174 -16.37 -11.70 24.81
N LYS A 175 -16.97 -12.18 23.73
CA LYS A 175 -18.28 -12.86 23.76
C LYS A 175 -18.15 -14.34 24.08
N GLU A 176 -17.09 -15.00 23.60
CA GLU A 176 -16.82 -16.42 23.86
C GLU A 176 -16.32 -16.67 25.30
N SER A 177 -15.79 -15.65 25.96
CA SER A 177 -15.34 -15.68 27.36
C SER A 177 -16.44 -15.40 28.41
N ARG A 178 -17.69 -15.20 27.98
CA ARG A 178 -18.87 -15.03 28.85
C ARG A 178 -19.77 -16.25 28.81
#